data_AF-A0AB40BNK6-F1
#
_entry.id   AF-A0AB40BNK6-F1
#
_cell.length_a   1.000
_cell.length_b   1.000
_cell.length_c   1.000
_cell.angle_alpha   90.00
_cell.angle_beta   90.00
_cell.angle_gamma   90.00
#
_symmetry.space_group_name_H-M   'P 1'
#
loop_
_entity.id
_entity.type
_entity.pdbx_description
1 polymer ?
#
loop_
_entity_poly.entity_id
_entity_poly.type
_entity_poly.pdbx_seq_one_letter_code
_entity_poly.pdbx_strand_id
1 'polypeptide(L)'
;MEKLEGEKHVKYILSVEKRKDDFESLVMDHLRINGAYWGLTTLDLLHKLDCVDQEEAISWVMQCYHEDCGGFGGNVGHDPHLLYTLSAVQILALFDKLDVLDVEMVSKYVSGLQNEDGSFSGDMWGEIDTRFSYCAICCLSILHCMDKINVEKAVNYIVSCKNLDGGFGCTPGGESHSGQIFCCIGALAITGSLHHVDKDLLGWWLCERQCIDGGLNGRPEKFADVCYSWWVLSSLIIIDRAHWIDKSKLINFILNCQDKEKGGISDRPDNAVDVFHTYFGVAGLSLLEYPGLKPIDPAYALPVDVVNRLFFRK
;
A
#
# COMPACT_ATOMS: atom_id res chain seq x y z
N MET A 1 6.49 0.70 -28.49
CA MET A 1 6.04 0.79 -27.09
C MET A 1 6.77 -0.28 -26.32
N GLU A 2 7.36 0.08 -25.18
CA GLU A 2 8.07 -0.89 -24.34
C GLU A 2 7.08 -1.93 -23.79
N LYS A 3 7.58 -3.10 -23.38
CA LYS A 3 6.77 -4.15 -22.77
C LYS A 3 7.20 -4.35 -21.34
N LEU A 4 6.29 -4.83 -20.49
CA LEU A 4 6.62 -5.20 -19.12
C LEU A 4 7.54 -6.42 -19.11
N GLU A 5 8.67 -6.33 -18.40
CA GLU A 5 9.66 -7.38 -18.24
C GLU A 5 9.31 -8.31 -17.06
N GLY A 6 8.07 -8.81 -17.04
CA GLY A 6 7.48 -9.52 -15.89
C GLY A 6 8.31 -10.71 -15.38
N GLU A 7 8.83 -11.56 -16.28
CA GLU A 7 9.71 -12.69 -15.89
C GLU A 7 11.04 -12.24 -15.28
N LYS A 8 11.55 -11.06 -15.65
CA LYS A 8 12.74 -10.48 -15.01
C LYS A 8 12.39 -9.91 -13.64
N HIS A 9 11.23 -9.30 -13.48
CA HIS A 9 10.76 -8.79 -12.19
C HIS A 9 10.58 -9.92 -11.18
N VAL A 10 10.05 -11.07 -11.60
CA VAL A 10 9.96 -12.29 -10.78
C VAL A 10 11.35 -12.72 -10.30
N LYS A 11 12.32 -12.82 -11.22
CA LYS A 11 13.71 -13.17 -10.86
C LYS A 11 14.34 -12.16 -9.92
N TYR A 12 14.09 -10.87 -10.14
CA TYR A 12 14.58 -9.80 -9.27
C TYR A 12 14.06 -9.97 -7.84
N ILE A 13 12.75 -10.12 -7.65
CA ILE A 13 12.12 -10.29 -6.33
C ILE A 13 12.68 -11.52 -5.60
N LEU A 14 12.73 -12.68 -6.27
CA LEU A 14 13.29 -13.91 -5.70
C LEU A 14 14.79 -13.80 -5.39
N SER A 15 15.52 -12.89 -6.06
CA SER A 15 16.94 -12.65 -5.79
C SER A 15 17.17 -11.74 -4.58
N VAL A 16 16.23 -10.83 -4.28
CA VAL A 16 16.31 -9.94 -3.11
C VAL A 16 16.08 -10.76 -1.84
N GLU A 17 15.13 -11.68 -1.85
CA GLU A 17 14.87 -12.60 -0.74
C GLU A 17 16.11 -13.42 -0.33
N LYS A 18 16.94 -13.81 -1.30
CA LYS A 18 18.15 -14.63 -1.07
C LYS A 18 19.35 -13.83 -0.58
N ARG A 19 19.33 -12.50 -0.70
CA ARG A 19 20.43 -11.61 -0.30
C ARG A 19 20.15 -11.07 1.10
N LYS A 20 20.35 -11.90 2.13
CA LYS A 20 20.04 -11.54 3.54
C LYS A 20 21.20 -10.90 4.30
N ASP A 21 22.42 -10.96 3.73
CA ASP A 21 23.68 -10.66 4.44
C ASP A 21 24.50 -9.52 3.82
N ASP A 22 23.98 -8.84 2.79
CA ASP A 22 24.66 -7.67 2.21
C ASP A 22 24.30 -6.37 2.94
N PHE A 23 25.07 -5.31 2.66
CA PHE A 23 24.88 -4.01 3.31
C PHE A 23 23.48 -3.44 3.06
N GLU A 24 22.96 -3.61 1.84
CA GLU A 24 21.62 -3.14 1.47
C GLU A 24 20.54 -3.86 2.31
N SER A 25 20.66 -5.17 2.48
CA SER A 25 19.77 -5.96 3.34
C SER A 25 19.82 -5.55 4.80
N LEU A 26 20.99 -5.13 5.32
CA LEU A 26 21.12 -4.65 6.70
C LEU A 26 20.46 -3.28 6.89
N VAL A 27 20.59 -2.37 5.92
CA VAL A 27 19.97 -1.04 5.99
C VAL A 27 18.44 -1.15 5.91
N MET A 28 17.93 -2.13 5.15
CA MET A 28 16.49 -2.37 4.97
C MET A 28 15.91 -3.34 6.00
N ASP A 29 16.67 -3.71 7.03
CA ASP A 29 16.26 -4.74 8.00
C ASP A 29 14.97 -4.38 8.72
N HIS A 30 14.82 -3.10 9.08
CA HIS A 30 13.67 -2.57 9.80
C HIS A 30 12.35 -2.57 9.00
N LEU A 31 12.36 -2.86 7.70
CA LEU A 31 11.16 -2.81 6.86
C LEU A 31 10.91 -4.09 6.05
N ARG A 32 11.55 -5.21 6.43
CA ARG A 32 11.48 -6.48 5.68
C ARG A 32 10.05 -6.99 5.49
N ILE A 33 9.16 -6.87 6.49
CA ILE A 33 7.75 -7.27 6.31
C ILE A 33 7.09 -6.48 5.17
N ASN A 34 7.30 -5.16 5.12
CA ASN A 34 6.74 -4.34 4.04
C ASN A 34 7.34 -4.76 2.69
N GLY A 35 8.66 -5.00 2.65
CA GLY A 35 9.35 -5.53 1.48
C GLY A 35 8.78 -6.88 0.99
N ALA A 36 8.50 -7.80 1.92
CA ALA A 36 7.88 -9.07 1.63
C ALA A 36 6.47 -8.88 1.07
N TYR A 37 5.64 -8.02 1.67
CA TYR A 37 4.31 -7.69 1.17
C TYR A 37 4.38 -7.15 -0.27
N TRP A 38 5.26 -6.18 -0.55
CA TRP A 38 5.44 -5.62 -1.89
C TRP A 38 5.88 -6.68 -2.90
N GLY A 39 6.89 -7.49 -2.56
CA GLY A 39 7.40 -8.55 -3.41
C GLY A 39 6.35 -9.63 -3.71
N LEU A 40 5.72 -10.16 -2.67
CA LEU A 40 4.72 -11.22 -2.78
C LEU A 40 3.47 -10.76 -3.54
N THR A 41 2.99 -9.55 -3.27
CA THR A 41 1.86 -8.99 -4.03
C THR A 41 2.22 -8.81 -5.49
N THR A 42 3.44 -8.35 -5.80
CA THR A 42 3.92 -8.24 -7.18
C THR A 42 3.96 -9.60 -7.88
N LEU A 43 4.44 -10.64 -7.20
CA LEU A 43 4.43 -12.01 -7.72
C LEU A 43 3.00 -12.49 -7.98
N ASP A 44 2.06 -12.22 -7.08
CA ASP A 44 0.66 -12.58 -7.30
C ASP A 44 0.04 -11.85 -8.51
N LEU A 45 0.28 -10.54 -8.64
CA LEU A 45 -0.18 -9.76 -9.79
C LEU A 45 0.36 -10.29 -11.13
N LEU A 46 1.54 -10.90 -11.10
CA LEU A 46 2.21 -11.53 -12.25
C LEU A 46 1.83 -13.02 -12.44
N HIS A 47 0.93 -13.57 -11.62
CA HIS A 47 0.55 -14.98 -11.60
C HIS A 47 1.71 -15.95 -11.23
N LYS A 48 2.57 -15.53 -10.31
CA LYS A 48 3.82 -16.25 -9.91
C LYS A 48 3.99 -16.37 -8.39
N LEU A 49 2.92 -16.21 -7.61
CA LEU A 49 2.98 -16.36 -6.16
C LEU A 49 3.44 -17.79 -5.74
N ASP A 50 3.13 -18.79 -6.56
CA ASP A 50 3.50 -20.20 -6.40
C ASP A 50 5.01 -20.48 -6.54
N CYS A 51 5.80 -19.48 -6.95
CA CYS A 51 7.26 -19.59 -6.99
C CYS A 51 7.92 -19.42 -5.60
N VAL A 52 7.15 -19.05 -4.57
CA VAL A 52 7.61 -18.88 -3.19
C VAL A 52 7.07 -20.02 -2.33
N ASP A 53 7.89 -20.50 -1.39
CA ASP A 53 7.45 -21.46 -0.39
C ASP A 53 6.51 -20.75 0.60
N GLN A 54 5.22 -21.07 0.51
CA GLN A 54 4.18 -20.49 1.35
C GLN A 54 4.41 -20.81 2.84
N GLU A 55 4.88 -22.01 3.19
CA GLU A 55 5.09 -22.39 4.59
C GLU A 55 6.28 -21.63 5.18
N GLU A 56 7.37 -21.49 4.41
CA GLU A 56 8.53 -20.69 4.81
C GLU A 56 8.15 -19.21 5.01
N ALA A 57 7.42 -18.63 4.06
CA ALA A 57 7.00 -17.23 4.13
C ALA A 57 6.10 -16.97 5.36
N ILE A 58 5.09 -17.81 5.59
CA ILE A 58 4.19 -17.69 6.76
C ILE A 58 4.95 -17.89 8.05
N SER A 59 5.82 -18.90 8.12
CA SER A 59 6.63 -19.16 9.31
C SER A 59 7.49 -17.94 9.66
N TRP A 60 8.12 -17.29 8.69
CA TRP A 60 8.93 -16.10 8.94
C TRP A 60 8.08 -14.88 9.35
N VAL A 61 6.93 -14.65 8.69
CA VAL A 61 6.01 -13.57 9.11
C VAL A 61 5.59 -13.75 10.56
N MET A 62 5.25 -14.98 10.98
CA MET A 62 4.86 -15.28 12.36
C MET A 62 6.01 -15.17 13.36
N GLN A 63 7.28 -15.26 12.95
CA GLN A 63 8.42 -14.95 13.83
C GLN A 63 8.52 -13.46 14.17
N CYS A 64 7.86 -12.59 13.40
CA CYS A 64 7.80 -11.16 13.67
C CYS A 64 6.57 -10.74 14.49
N TYR A 65 5.71 -11.71 14.84
CA TYR A 65 4.53 -11.50 15.68
C TYR A 65 4.92 -11.35 17.15
N HIS A 66 4.29 -10.40 17.83
CA HIS A 66 4.50 -10.15 19.26
C HIS A 66 3.34 -10.72 20.07
N GLU A 67 3.54 -11.87 20.69
CA GLU A 67 2.50 -12.60 21.46
C GLU A 67 1.95 -11.81 22.67
N ASP A 68 2.71 -10.86 23.20
CA ASP A 68 2.35 -10.06 24.37
C ASP A 68 1.36 -8.93 24.05
N CYS A 69 1.40 -8.40 22.83
CA CYS A 69 0.56 -7.27 22.43
C CYS A 69 -0.35 -7.55 21.23
N GLY A 70 0.02 -8.45 20.32
CA GLY A 70 -0.71 -8.75 19.08
C GLY A 70 -0.23 -8.00 17.83
N GLY A 71 0.82 -7.19 17.93
CA GLY A 71 1.40 -6.45 16.80
C GLY A 71 2.48 -7.25 16.03
N PHE A 72 2.91 -6.72 14.89
CA PHE A 72 4.07 -7.23 14.15
C PHE A 72 5.18 -6.20 14.06
N GLY A 73 6.43 -6.63 14.20
CA GLY A 73 7.62 -5.82 13.95
C GLY A 73 8.08 -5.85 12.50
N GLY A 74 8.95 -4.92 12.10
CA GLY A 74 9.42 -4.82 10.72
C GLY A 74 10.30 -5.98 10.26
N ASN A 75 10.87 -6.71 11.23
CA ASN A 75 11.58 -7.97 11.10
C ASN A 75 11.66 -8.63 12.51
N VAL A 76 12.22 -9.83 12.59
CA VAL A 76 12.43 -10.55 13.85
C VAL A 76 13.27 -9.70 14.81
N GLY A 77 12.74 -9.47 16.02
CA GLY A 77 13.39 -8.69 17.06
C GLY A 77 13.20 -7.17 16.97
N HIS A 78 12.38 -6.67 16.03
CA HIS A 78 12.00 -5.26 15.96
C HIS A 78 10.68 -4.99 16.67
N ASP A 79 10.51 -3.76 17.15
CA ASP A 79 9.31 -3.31 17.86
C ASP A 79 8.06 -3.39 16.97
N PRO A 80 6.89 -3.74 17.55
CA PRO A 80 5.65 -3.84 16.81
C PRO A 80 5.16 -2.47 16.37
N HIS A 81 4.71 -2.36 15.13
CA HIS A 81 4.19 -1.12 14.56
C HIS A 81 3.03 -1.40 13.60
N LEU A 82 2.10 -0.46 13.49
CA LEU A 82 0.87 -0.62 12.72
C LEU A 82 1.11 -0.85 11.22
N LEU A 83 2.15 -0.21 10.66
CA LEU A 83 2.58 -0.42 9.26
C LEU A 83 2.89 -1.90 8.98
N TYR A 84 3.73 -2.51 9.81
CA TYR A 84 4.14 -3.91 9.63
C TYR A 84 3.01 -4.87 9.98
N THR A 85 2.17 -4.50 10.95
CA THR A 85 0.96 -5.26 11.32
C THR A 85 0.00 -5.38 10.13
N LEU A 86 -0.28 -4.28 9.42
CA LEU A 86 -1.08 -4.36 8.20
C LEU A 86 -0.41 -5.24 7.14
N SER A 87 0.88 -5.02 6.84
CA SER A 87 1.57 -5.78 5.81
C SER A 87 1.62 -7.29 6.13
N ALA A 88 1.80 -7.68 7.39
CA ALA A 88 1.72 -9.08 7.82
C ALA A 88 0.32 -9.67 7.56
N VAL A 89 -0.74 -8.95 7.96
CA VAL A 89 -2.14 -9.36 7.70
C VAL A 89 -2.42 -9.47 6.21
N GLN A 90 -1.91 -8.55 5.40
CA GLN A 90 -2.04 -8.61 3.94
C GLN A 90 -1.30 -9.80 3.32
N ILE A 91 -0.08 -10.12 3.79
CA ILE A 91 0.65 -11.32 3.35
C ILE A 91 -0.14 -12.59 3.67
N LEU A 92 -0.68 -12.70 4.87
CA LEU A 92 -1.49 -13.85 5.27
C LEU A 92 -2.80 -13.93 4.48
N ALA A 93 -3.42 -12.79 4.16
CA ALA A 93 -4.58 -12.73 3.28
C ALA A 93 -4.26 -13.20 1.85
N LEU A 94 -3.11 -12.81 1.28
CA LEU A 94 -2.65 -13.29 -0.04
C LEU A 94 -2.61 -14.83 -0.09
N PHE A 95 -2.02 -15.44 0.95
CA PHE A 95 -1.88 -16.89 1.06
C PHE A 95 -3.12 -17.64 1.54
N ASP A 96 -4.23 -16.94 1.82
CA ASP A 96 -5.46 -17.52 2.39
C ASP A 96 -5.22 -18.20 3.75
N LYS A 97 -4.43 -17.54 4.61
CA LYS A 97 -3.90 -18.07 5.87
C LYS A 97 -4.10 -17.13 7.05
N LEU A 98 -5.21 -16.40 7.08
CA LEU A 98 -5.58 -15.59 8.25
C LEU A 98 -5.91 -16.45 9.48
N ASP A 99 -6.20 -17.74 9.31
CA ASP A 99 -6.51 -18.69 10.39
C ASP A 99 -5.33 -18.95 11.35
N VAL A 100 -4.11 -18.60 10.95
CA VAL A 100 -2.93 -18.71 11.83
C VAL A 100 -2.83 -17.57 12.85
N LEU A 101 -3.61 -16.50 12.67
CA LEU A 101 -3.59 -15.34 13.56
C LEU A 101 -4.52 -15.53 14.75
N ASP A 102 -4.07 -15.04 15.91
CA ASP A 102 -5.00 -14.65 16.96
C ASP A 102 -5.64 -13.30 16.59
N VAL A 103 -6.77 -13.37 15.89
CA VAL A 103 -7.51 -12.21 15.41
C VAL A 103 -7.94 -11.27 16.56
N GLU A 104 -8.23 -11.81 17.74
CA GLU A 104 -8.62 -10.99 18.89
C GLU A 104 -7.42 -10.20 19.42
N MET A 105 -6.24 -10.81 19.50
CA MET A 105 -5.02 -10.11 19.91
C MET A 105 -4.61 -9.03 18.91
N VAL A 106 -4.61 -9.34 17.60
CA VAL A 106 -4.27 -8.36 16.56
C VAL A 106 -5.28 -7.20 16.55
N SER A 107 -6.58 -7.50 16.62
CA SER A 107 -7.60 -6.45 16.63
C SER A 107 -7.55 -5.61 17.91
N LYS A 108 -7.20 -6.19 19.06
CA LYS A 108 -6.97 -5.46 20.31
C LYS A 108 -5.73 -4.54 20.23
N TYR A 109 -4.63 -5.00 19.64
CA TYR A 109 -3.46 -4.15 19.39
C TYR A 109 -3.84 -2.92 18.55
N VAL A 110 -4.46 -3.16 17.39
CA VAL A 110 -4.82 -2.10 16.45
C VAL A 110 -5.84 -1.13 17.04
N SER A 111 -6.88 -1.64 17.70
CA SER A 111 -7.91 -0.79 18.33
C SER A 111 -7.36 0.00 19.52
N GLY A 112 -6.40 -0.56 20.27
CA GLY A 112 -5.72 0.12 21.36
C GLY A 112 -4.88 1.33 20.94
N LEU A 113 -4.56 1.45 19.65
CA LEU A 113 -3.85 2.60 19.08
C LEU A 113 -4.78 3.75 18.66
N GLN A 114 -6.10 3.61 18.79
CA GLN A 114 -7.03 4.70 18.52
C GLN A 114 -6.99 5.75 19.64
N ASN A 115 -6.69 6.99 19.28
CA ASN A 115 -6.66 8.12 20.21
C ASN A 115 -8.06 8.72 20.43
N GLU A 116 -8.20 9.56 21.45
CA GLU A 116 -9.48 10.16 21.84
C GLU A 116 -10.12 11.03 20.73
N ASP A 117 -9.30 11.67 19.90
CA ASP A 117 -9.70 12.51 18.77
C ASP A 117 -10.09 11.72 17.51
N GLY A 118 -9.88 10.39 17.54
CA GLY A 118 -10.14 9.48 16.42
C GLY A 118 -8.93 9.14 15.56
N SER A 119 -7.81 9.85 15.74
CA SER A 119 -6.55 9.49 15.08
C SER A 119 -6.03 8.14 15.55
N PHE A 120 -5.06 7.59 14.83
CA PHE A 120 -4.35 6.38 15.23
C PHE A 120 -2.87 6.69 15.43
N SER A 121 -2.33 6.16 16.52
CA SER A 121 -0.89 6.12 16.75
C SER A 121 -0.26 4.98 15.95
N GLY A 122 0.98 5.14 15.50
CA GLY A 122 1.72 4.08 14.80
C GLY A 122 2.13 2.93 15.72
N ASP A 123 2.42 3.27 16.98
CA ASP A 123 2.83 2.37 18.06
C ASP A 123 2.59 3.04 19.43
N MET A 124 3.20 2.50 20.48
CA MET A 124 3.10 3.00 21.86
C MET A 124 3.75 4.38 22.10
N TRP A 125 4.54 4.91 21.17
CA TRP A 125 5.23 6.20 21.29
C TRP A 125 4.39 7.38 20.78
N GLY A 126 3.26 7.11 20.13
CA GLY A 126 2.22 8.12 19.89
C GLY A 126 2.43 9.02 18.67
N GLU A 127 3.26 8.64 17.69
CA GLU A 127 3.30 9.34 16.40
C GLU A 127 1.92 9.25 15.74
N ILE A 128 1.40 10.38 15.24
CA ILE A 128 0.13 10.44 14.52
C ILE A 128 0.39 10.81 13.06
N ASP A 129 -0.20 10.02 12.15
CA ASP A 129 -0.17 10.24 10.71
C ASP A 129 -1.39 9.58 10.06
N THR A 130 -1.94 10.15 8.98
CA THR A 130 -3.09 9.52 8.29
C THR A 130 -2.78 8.14 7.71
N ARG A 131 -1.50 7.82 7.46
CA ARG A 131 -1.04 6.45 7.16
C ARG A 131 -1.52 5.45 8.20
N PHE A 132 -1.46 5.80 9.48
CA PHE A 132 -1.87 4.92 10.57
C PHE A 132 -3.39 4.75 10.62
N SER A 133 -4.13 5.80 10.29
CA SER A 133 -5.59 5.71 10.16
C SER A 133 -6.00 4.73 9.05
N TYR A 134 -5.35 4.82 7.89
CA TYR A 134 -5.55 3.84 6.80
C TYR A 134 -5.15 2.42 7.23
N CYS A 135 -3.98 2.26 7.84
CA CYS A 135 -3.49 0.95 8.24
C CYS A 135 -4.40 0.27 9.27
N ALA A 136 -4.88 1.01 10.28
CA ALA A 136 -5.81 0.48 11.26
C ALA A 136 -7.14 0.04 10.63
N ILE A 137 -7.75 0.93 9.83
CA ILE A 137 -9.04 0.66 9.18
C ILE A 137 -8.93 -0.52 8.20
N CYS A 138 -7.88 -0.55 7.38
CA CYS A 138 -7.67 -1.62 6.42
C CYS A 138 -7.43 -2.97 7.12
N CYS A 139 -6.60 -2.97 8.17
CA CYS A 139 -6.31 -4.17 8.97
C CYS A 139 -7.57 -4.73 9.63
N LEU A 140 -8.32 -3.87 10.36
CA LEU A 140 -9.55 -4.29 11.03
C LEU A 140 -10.65 -4.69 10.05
N SER A 141 -10.70 -4.10 8.86
CA SER A 141 -11.65 -4.51 7.82
C SER A 141 -11.31 -5.90 7.27
N ILE A 142 -10.05 -6.18 6.94
CA ILE A 142 -9.60 -7.51 6.49
C ILE A 142 -9.91 -8.59 7.54
N LEU A 143 -9.78 -8.24 8.83
CA LEU A 143 -10.04 -9.11 9.97
C LEU A 143 -11.51 -9.14 10.42
N HIS A 144 -12.42 -8.42 9.77
CA HIS A 144 -13.83 -8.30 10.14
C HIS A 144 -14.07 -7.83 11.59
N CYS A 145 -13.24 -6.89 12.06
CA CYS A 145 -13.20 -6.40 13.45
C CYS A 145 -13.37 -4.87 13.54
N MET A 146 -14.06 -4.25 12.58
CA MET A 146 -14.31 -2.80 12.57
C MET A 146 -15.12 -2.30 13.77
N ASP A 147 -15.87 -3.19 14.44
CA ASP A 147 -16.63 -2.90 15.67
C ASP A 147 -15.75 -2.62 16.89
N LYS A 148 -14.45 -2.94 16.83
CA LYS A 148 -13.48 -2.71 17.92
C LYS A 148 -13.04 -1.25 18.06
N ILE A 149 -13.36 -0.39 17.09
CA ILE A 149 -12.98 1.03 17.08
C ILE A 149 -14.19 1.94 16.98
N ASN A 150 -14.02 3.20 17.35
CA ASN A 150 -14.98 4.24 17.03
C ASN A 150 -14.77 4.73 15.58
N VAL A 151 -15.49 4.11 14.64
CA VAL A 151 -15.39 4.44 13.21
C VAL A 151 -15.76 5.89 12.91
N GLU A 152 -16.79 6.42 13.58
CA GLU A 152 -17.24 7.80 13.37
C GLU A 152 -16.13 8.81 13.74
N LYS A 153 -15.46 8.61 14.88
CA LYS A 153 -14.31 9.44 15.28
C LYS A 153 -13.15 9.31 14.30
N ALA A 154 -12.83 8.10 13.85
CA ALA A 154 -11.77 7.88 12.87
C ALA A 154 -12.05 8.63 11.55
N VAL A 155 -13.28 8.56 11.05
CA VAL A 155 -13.73 9.29 9.86
C VAL A 155 -13.65 10.81 10.10
N ASN A 156 -14.12 11.30 11.25
CA ASN A 156 -14.07 12.72 11.58
C ASN A 156 -12.62 13.25 11.65
N TYR A 157 -11.68 12.47 12.20
CA TYR A 157 -10.26 12.83 12.20
C TYR A 157 -9.72 12.92 10.77
N ILE A 158 -9.95 11.91 9.93
CA ILE A 158 -9.53 11.93 8.52
C ILE A 158 -10.09 13.16 7.79
N VAL A 159 -11.37 13.47 7.98
CA VAL A 159 -12.02 14.65 7.37
C VAL A 159 -11.38 15.95 7.86
N SER A 160 -10.90 16.02 9.10
CA SER A 160 -10.19 17.20 9.63
C SER A 160 -8.82 17.42 8.99
N CYS A 161 -8.23 16.42 8.33
CA CYS A 161 -6.99 16.54 7.55
C CYS A 161 -7.19 17.11 6.13
N LYS A 162 -8.44 17.34 5.72
CA LYS A 162 -8.78 17.88 4.40
C LYS A 162 -8.41 19.36 4.28
N ASN A 163 -7.77 19.73 3.18
CA ASN A 163 -7.37 21.09 2.86
C ASN A 163 -8.34 21.79 1.89
N LEU A 164 -8.18 23.11 1.73
CA LEU A 164 -8.98 23.94 0.83
C LEU A 164 -8.85 23.54 -0.65
N ASP A 165 -7.75 22.90 -1.02
CA ASP A 165 -7.48 22.41 -2.37
C ASP A 165 -8.12 21.03 -2.65
N GLY A 166 -8.89 20.50 -1.69
CA GLY A 166 -9.54 19.18 -1.75
C GLY A 166 -8.62 18.02 -1.36
N GLY A 167 -7.31 18.25 -1.25
CA GLY A 167 -6.33 17.26 -0.82
C GLY A 167 -6.33 17.02 0.69
N PHE A 168 -5.42 16.17 1.15
CA PHE A 168 -5.27 15.77 2.55
C PHE A 168 -3.79 15.81 2.95
N GLY A 169 -3.53 16.32 4.16
CA GLY A 169 -2.22 16.32 4.81
C GLY A 169 -2.00 15.11 5.72
N CYS A 170 -0.78 14.97 6.25
CA CYS A 170 -0.44 13.93 7.23
C CYS A 170 -1.16 14.07 8.57
N THR A 171 -1.53 15.29 8.92
CA THR A 171 -2.30 15.70 10.11
C THR A 171 -3.12 16.95 9.75
N PRO A 172 -4.05 17.41 10.60
CA PRO A 172 -4.82 18.63 10.35
C PRO A 172 -3.91 19.84 10.12
N GLY A 173 -4.09 20.51 8.98
CA GLY A 173 -3.26 21.64 8.54
C GLY A 173 -1.94 21.27 7.85
N GLY A 174 -1.63 19.98 7.69
CA GLY A 174 -0.49 19.52 6.90
C GLY A 174 -0.67 19.75 5.40
N GLU A 175 0.44 19.91 4.66
CA GLU A 175 0.42 20.10 3.20
C GLU A 175 -0.24 18.90 2.50
N SER A 176 -1.10 19.17 1.50
CA SER A 176 -1.68 18.15 0.65
C SER A 176 -0.60 17.32 -0.06
N HIS A 177 -0.65 16.00 0.12
CA HIS A 177 0.34 15.08 -0.45
C HIS A 177 -0.35 13.83 -1.02
N SER A 178 -0.03 13.43 -2.25
CA SER A 178 -0.71 12.32 -2.94
C SER A 178 -0.73 11.01 -2.15
N GLY A 179 0.35 10.69 -1.42
CA GLY A 179 0.39 9.51 -0.54
C GLY A 179 -0.56 9.61 0.67
N GLN A 180 -0.70 10.80 1.25
CA GLN A 180 -1.61 11.04 2.40
C GLN A 180 -3.07 11.07 1.91
N ILE A 181 -3.31 11.62 0.73
CA ILE A 181 -4.60 11.55 0.03
C ILE A 181 -5.01 10.11 -0.18
N PHE A 182 -4.12 9.23 -0.66
CA PHE A 182 -4.44 7.81 -0.78
C PHE A 182 -4.86 7.20 0.56
N CYS A 183 -4.10 7.44 1.63
CA CYS A 183 -4.44 6.90 2.96
C CYS A 183 -5.84 7.36 3.41
N CYS A 184 -6.13 8.66 3.28
CA CYS A 184 -7.43 9.22 3.64
C CYS A 184 -8.57 8.66 2.77
N ILE A 185 -8.40 8.65 1.45
CA ILE A 185 -9.43 8.22 0.50
C ILE A 185 -9.66 6.71 0.55
N GLY A 186 -8.60 5.91 0.71
CA GLY A 186 -8.71 4.47 0.93
C GLY A 186 -9.47 4.14 2.22
N ALA A 187 -9.14 4.82 3.32
CA ALA A 187 -9.87 4.66 4.59
C ALA A 187 -11.35 5.07 4.48
N LEU A 188 -11.65 6.19 3.82
CA LEU A 188 -13.01 6.64 3.57
C LEU A 188 -13.78 5.69 2.63
N ALA A 189 -13.11 5.06 1.67
CA ALA A 189 -13.72 4.04 0.81
C ALA A 189 -14.10 2.79 1.61
N ILE A 190 -13.18 2.28 2.42
CA ILE A 190 -13.39 1.08 3.26
C ILE A 190 -14.53 1.31 4.26
N THR A 191 -14.62 2.51 4.83
CA THR A 191 -15.68 2.87 5.80
C THR A 191 -17.00 3.35 5.16
N GLY A 192 -17.11 3.35 3.82
CA GLY A 192 -18.31 3.84 3.13
C GLY A 192 -18.57 5.35 3.27
N SER A 193 -17.54 6.13 3.60
CA SER A 193 -17.61 7.54 3.99
C SER A 193 -17.10 8.51 2.91
N LEU A 194 -17.06 8.10 1.64
CA LEU A 194 -16.63 8.94 0.51
C LEU A 194 -17.52 10.17 0.25
N HIS A 195 -18.70 10.25 0.87
CA HIS A 195 -19.59 11.42 0.75
C HIS A 195 -19.02 12.71 1.37
N HIS A 196 -17.96 12.63 2.19
CA HIS A 196 -17.22 13.78 2.70
C HIS A 196 -16.23 14.39 1.67
N VAL A 197 -16.00 13.70 0.56
CA VAL A 197 -15.01 14.10 -0.45
C VAL A 197 -15.69 14.87 -1.57
N ASP A 198 -15.16 16.04 -1.88
CA ASP A 198 -15.48 16.72 -3.13
C ASP A 198 -14.65 16.06 -4.23
N LYS A 199 -15.28 15.18 -5.00
CA LYS A 199 -14.61 14.33 -5.99
C LYS A 199 -13.99 15.13 -7.13
N ASP A 200 -14.62 16.24 -7.52
CA ASP A 200 -14.14 17.06 -8.64
C ASP A 200 -12.98 17.96 -8.21
N LEU A 201 -13.09 18.58 -7.03
CA LEU A 201 -12.00 19.40 -6.50
C LEU A 201 -10.75 18.55 -6.24
N LEU A 202 -10.90 17.40 -5.58
CA LEU A 202 -9.78 16.49 -5.35
C LEU A 202 -9.26 15.87 -6.66
N GLY A 203 -10.17 15.50 -7.57
CA GLY A 203 -9.82 14.99 -8.89
C GLY A 203 -8.95 15.98 -9.68
N TRP A 204 -9.28 17.27 -9.60
CA TRP A 204 -8.51 18.34 -10.25
C TRP A 204 -7.10 18.44 -9.65
N TRP A 205 -7.00 18.44 -8.32
CA TRP A 205 -5.70 18.47 -7.64
C TRP A 205 -4.81 17.28 -8.03
N LEU A 206 -5.40 16.08 -8.11
CA LEU A 206 -4.70 14.83 -8.44
C LEU A 206 -4.31 14.74 -9.91
N CYS A 207 -5.17 15.16 -10.86
CA CYS A 207 -4.82 15.08 -12.28
C CYS A 207 -3.69 16.07 -12.65
N GLU A 208 -3.62 17.22 -11.98
CA GLU A 208 -2.52 18.19 -12.08
C GLU A 208 -1.20 17.69 -11.45
N ARG A 209 -1.13 16.42 -11.03
CA ARG A 209 0.13 15.73 -10.69
C ARG A 209 0.80 15.08 -11.90
N GLN A 210 0.11 14.97 -13.03
CA GLN A 210 0.70 14.34 -14.22
C GLN A 210 1.70 15.29 -14.87
N CYS A 211 2.98 14.92 -14.80
CA CYS A 211 4.09 15.66 -15.34
C CYS A 211 4.18 15.51 -16.87
N ILE A 212 5.01 16.35 -17.50
CA ILE A 212 5.22 16.35 -18.95
C ILE A 212 5.78 15.02 -19.49
N ASP A 213 6.57 14.31 -18.66
CA ASP A 213 7.13 12.98 -18.93
C ASP A 213 6.10 11.84 -18.81
N GLY A 214 4.87 12.15 -18.37
CA GLY A 214 3.77 11.20 -18.20
C GLY A 214 3.65 10.60 -16.80
N GLY A 215 4.69 10.71 -15.99
CA GLY A 215 4.67 10.24 -14.61
C GLY A 215 3.86 11.17 -13.70
N LEU A 216 3.65 10.73 -12.46
CA LEU A 216 2.88 11.45 -11.46
C LEU A 216 3.78 11.89 -10.31
N ASN A 217 3.48 13.02 -9.67
CA ASN A 217 4.22 13.50 -8.49
C ASN A 217 3.35 13.54 -7.22
N GLY A 218 4.03 13.69 -6.08
CA GLY A 218 3.38 13.74 -4.77
C GLY A 218 2.84 15.10 -4.37
N ARG A 219 3.40 16.16 -4.96
CA ARG A 219 3.17 17.56 -4.61
C ARG A 219 3.41 18.47 -5.82
N PRO A 220 2.78 19.66 -5.86
CA PRO A 220 3.05 20.63 -6.91
C PRO A 220 4.56 20.93 -7.00
N GLU A 221 5.04 21.19 -8.22
CA GLU A 221 6.43 21.58 -8.49
C GLU A 221 7.49 20.55 -8.07
N LYS A 222 7.11 19.26 -7.94
CA LYS A 222 8.03 18.14 -7.73
C LYS A 222 8.15 17.27 -8.97
N PHE A 223 9.26 16.53 -9.06
CA PHE A 223 9.49 15.58 -10.13
C PHE A 223 8.54 14.39 -10.03
N ALA A 224 8.25 13.77 -11.17
CA ALA A 224 7.53 12.51 -11.23
C ALA A 224 8.30 11.41 -10.47
N ASP A 225 7.56 10.43 -9.97
CA ASP A 225 8.08 9.25 -9.28
C ASP A 225 7.07 8.09 -9.46
N VAL A 226 7.57 6.91 -9.82
CA VAL A 226 6.76 5.73 -10.14
C VAL A 226 5.77 5.38 -9.03
N CYS A 227 6.09 5.59 -7.75
CA CYS A 227 5.17 5.19 -6.67
C CYS A 227 3.83 5.95 -6.72
N TYR A 228 3.81 7.18 -7.26
CA TYR A 228 2.58 7.94 -7.45
C TYR A 228 1.69 7.40 -8.58
N SER A 229 2.21 6.49 -9.42
CA SER A 229 1.39 5.68 -10.34
C SER A 229 0.38 4.81 -9.59
N TRP A 230 0.65 4.51 -8.32
CA TRP A 230 -0.33 3.96 -7.40
C TRP A 230 -1.04 5.07 -6.63
N TRP A 231 -0.33 5.86 -5.82
CA TRP A 231 -0.97 6.78 -4.85
C TRP A 231 -1.97 7.76 -5.48
N VAL A 232 -1.66 8.31 -6.65
CA VAL A 232 -2.56 9.24 -7.36
C VAL A 232 -3.63 8.46 -8.12
N LEU A 233 -3.25 7.43 -8.86
CA LEU A 233 -4.19 6.70 -9.72
C LEU A 233 -5.23 5.93 -8.92
N SER A 234 -4.86 5.25 -7.83
CA SER A 234 -5.80 4.55 -6.97
C SER A 234 -6.82 5.51 -6.36
N SER A 235 -6.36 6.67 -5.89
CA SER A 235 -7.22 7.76 -5.40
C SER A 235 -8.19 8.25 -6.47
N LEU A 236 -7.69 8.49 -7.69
CA LEU A 236 -8.53 8.87 -8.84
C LEU A 236 -9.55 7.78 -9.20
N ILE A 237 -9.19 6.49 -9.12
CA ILE A 237 -10.12 5.39 -9.37
C ILE A 237 -11.22 5.34 -8.30
N ILE A 238 -10.86 5.45 -7.01
CA ILE A 238 -11.83 5.43 -5.90
C ILE A 238 -12.87 6.55 -6.04
N ILE A 239 -12.47 7.73 -6.52
CA ILE A 239 -13.37 8.86 -6.72
C ILE A 239 -13.94 8.94 -8.15
N ASP A 240 -13.73 7.93 -8.99
CA ASP A 240 -14.23 7.84 -10.38
C ASP A 240 -13.76 8.99 -11.30
N ARG A 241 -12.47 9.33 -11.23
CA ARG A 241 -11.81 10.40 -11.99
C ARG A 241 -10.54 9.95 -12.71
N ALA A 242 -10.28 8.66 -12.80
CA ALA A 242 -9.11 8.11 -13.50
C ALA A 242 -9.02 8.48 -15.00
N HIS A 243 -10.13 8.89 -15.62
CA HIS A 243 -10.19 9.35 -17.00
C HIS A 243 -9.61 10.77 -17.20
N TRP A 244 -9.23 11.48 -16.13
CA TRP A 244 -8.66 12.84 -16.19
C TRP A 244 -7.15 12.87 -16.45
N ILE A 245 -6.48 11.71 -16.44
CA ILE A 245 -5.06 11.60 -16.77
C ILE A 245 -4.85 10.88 -18.10
N ASP A 246 -3.72 11.14 -18.75
CA ASP A 246 -3.27 10.41 -19.92
C ASP A 246 -2.69 9.05 -19.51
N LYS A 247 -3.53 8.02 -19.58
CA LYS A 247 -3.16 6.63 -19.24
C LYS A 247 -1.98 6.11 -20.08
N SER A 248 -1.93 6.45 -21.37
CA SER A 248 -0.89 5.95 -22.27
C SER A 248 0.48 6.53 -21.91
N LYS A 249 0.54 7.81 -21.54
CA LYS A 249 1.78 8.43 -21.06
C LYS A 249 2.24 7.81 -19.74
N LEU A 250 1.33 7.56 -18.80
CA LEU A 250 1.68 6.94 -17.52
C LEU A 250 2.21 5.51 -17.70
N ILE A 251 1.58 4.69 -18.55
CA ILE A 251 2.09 3.35 -18.90
C ILE A 251 3.52 3.45 -19.44
N ASN A 252 3.77 4.36 -20.39
CA ASN A 252 5.11 4.53 -20.95
C ASN A 252 6.14 4.99 -19.89
N PHE A 253 5.75 5.90 -18.99
CA PHE A 253 6.62 6.34 -17.90
C PHE A 253 7.04 5.17 -17.00
N ILE A 254 6.09 4.35 -16.52
CA ILE A 254 6.38 3.19 -15.67
C ILE A 254 7.30 2.20 -16.40
N LEU A 255 7.00 1.87 -17.65
CA LEU A 255 7.79 0.91 -18.42
C LEU A 255 9.21 1.41 -18.71
N ASN A 256 9.42 2.72 -18.83
CA ASN A 256 10.76 3.29 -19.00
C ASN A 256 11.60 3.25 -17.70
N CYS A 257 10.98 3.03 -16.54
CA CYS A 257 11.67 2.94 -15.24
C CYS A 257 12.10 1.51 -14.87
N GLN A 258 11.87 0.53 -15.75
CA GLN A 258 12.21 -0.87 -15.46
C GLN A 258 13.66 -1.19 -15.84
N ASP A 259 14.36 -1.98 -15.02
CA ASP A 259 15.64 -2.56 -15.42
C ASP A 259 15.39 -3.72 -16.40
N LYS A 260 15.75 -3.48 -17.66
CA LYS A 260 15.55 -4.43 -18.76
C LYS A 260 16.54 -5.59 -18.75
N GLU A 261 17.60 -5.54 -17.96
CA GLU A 261 18.58 -6.61 -17.88
C GLU A 261 18.29 -7.53 -16.69
N LYS A 262 18.10 -6.94 -15.51
CA LYS A 262 18.01 -7.65 -14.23
C LYS A 262 16.60 -7.70 -13.65
N GLY A 263 15.67 -6.87 -14.14
CA GLY A 263 14.34 -6.71 -13.58
C GLY A 263 14.31 -5.81 -12.35
N GLY A 264 13.10 -5.46 -11.90
CA GLY A 264 12.85 -4.40 -10.94
C GLY A 264 12.44 -3.10 -11.65
N ILE A 265 11.82 -2.20 -10.91
CA ILE A 265 11.41 -0.86 -11.35
C ILE A 265 11.94 0.14 -10.32
N SER A 266 12.45 1.28 -10.80
CA SER A 266 12.96 2.40 -9.99
C SER A 266 11.95 3.54 -9.91
N ASP A 267 12.23 4.56 -9.10
CA ASP A 267 11.43 5.79 -9.01
C ASP A 267 11.38 6.55 -10.35
N ARG A 268 12.47 6.52 -11.11
CA ARG A 268 12.66 7.24 -12.38
C ARG A 268 13.54 6.43 -13.34
N PRO A 269 13.54 6.76 -14.65
CA PRO A 269 14.44 6.12 -15.61
C PRO A 269 15.90 6.24 -15.17
N ASP A 270 16.67 5.18 -15.40
CA ASP A 270 18.10 5.08 -15.11
C ASP A 270 18.51 5.09 -13.62
N ASN A 271 17.56 5.12 -12.69
CA ASN A 271 17.82 5.00 -11.25
C ASN A 271 17.95 3.53 -10.81
N ALA A 272 18.43 3.32 -9.58
CA ALA A 272 18.51 2.00 -8.97
C ALA A 272 17.10 1.45 -8.67
N VAL A 273 16.88 0.18 -8.98
CA VAL A 273 15.60 -0.50 -8.73
C VAL A 273 15.47 -0.95 -7.27
N ASP A 274 14.24 -0.93 -6.76
CA ASP A 274 13.90 -1.46 -5.46
C ASP A 274 12.54 -2.18 -5.49
N VAL A 275 12.27 -3.00 -4.47
CA VAL A 275 11.02 -3.79 -4.39
C VAL A 275 9.79 -2.89 -4.21
N PHE A 276 9.95 -1.72 -3.58
CA PHE A 276 8.87 -0.75 -3.34
C PHE A 276 8.33 -0.18 -4.66
N HIS A 277 9.20 0.41 -5.49
CA HIS A 277 8.85 0.94 -6.80
C HIS A 277 8.48 -0.17 -7.79
N THR A 278 9.08 -1.36 -7.67
CA THR A 278 8.65 -2.54 -8.42
C THR A 278 7.17 -2.85 -8.17
N TYR A 279 6.76 -2.92 -6.90
CA TYR A 279 5.37 -3.15 -6.54
C TYR A 279 4.45 -2.03 -7.03
N PHE A 280 4.75 -0.76 -6.71
CA PHE A 280 3.86 0.33 -7.09
C PHE A 280 3.81 0.59 -8.60
N GLY A 281 4.89 0.26 -9.34
CA GLY A 281 4.89 0.26 -10.80
C GLY A 281 3.99 -0.83 -11.37
N VAL A 282 4.13 -2.08 -10.92
CA VAL A 282 3.27 -3.19 -11.39
C VAL A 282 1.82 -3.01 -10.96
N ALA A 283 1.56 -2.56 -9.74
CA ALA A 283 0.23 -2.24 -9.25
C ALA A 283 -0.40 -1.07 -10.03
N GLY A 284 0.38 -0.02 -10.34
CA GLY A 284 -0.06 1.08 -11.21
C GLY A 284 -0.43 0.59 -12.61
N LEU A 285 0.36 -0.31 -13.21
CA LEU A 285 0.02 -0.95 -14.49
C LEU A 285 -1.24 -1.81 -14.40
N SER A 286 -1.45 -2.52 -13.28
CA SER A 286 -2.67 -3.29 -13.03
C SER A 286 -3.91 -2.38 -12.98
N LEU A 287 -3.83 -1.24 -12.28
CA LEU A 287 -4.90 -0.22 -12.25
C LEU A 287 -5.18 0.40 -13.64
N LEU A 288 -4.20 0.39 -14.55
CA LEU A 288 -4.34 0.82 -15.94
C LEU A 288 -4.82 -0.30 -16.88
N GLU A 289 -5.19 -1.46 -16.33
CA GLU A 289 -5.63 -2.64 -17.08
C GLU A 289 -4.57 -3.13 -18.09
N TYR A 290 -3.29 -3.00 -17.74
CA TYR A 290 -2.21 -3.47 -18.60
C TYR A 290 -2.32 -5.00 -18.83
N PRO A 291 -2.24 -5.48 -20.08
CA PRO A 291 -2.50 -6.89 -20.38
C PRO A 291 -1.58 -7.85 -19.62
N GLY A 292 -2.18 -8.92 -19.09
CA GLY A 292 -1.45 -10.02 -18.43
C GLY A 292 -1.20 -9.83 -16.95
N LEU A 293 -1.68 -8.75 -16.34
CA LEU A 293 -1.68 -8.56 -14.89
C LEU A 293 -3.04 -8.92 -14.28
N LYS A 294 -3.05 -9.46 -13.07
CA LYS A 294 -4.29 -9.55 -12.27
C LYS A 294 -4.78 -8.15 -11.90
N PRO A 295 -6.10 -7.94 -11.80
CA PRO A 295 -6.65 -6.70 -11.25
C PRO A 295 -6.35 -6.59 -9.75
N ILE A 296 -6.11 -5.36 -9.30
CA ILE A 296 -5.87 -5.01 -7.90
C ILE A 296 -6.97 -4.07 -7.39
N ASP A 297 -7.41 -4.26 -6.14
CA ASP A 297 -8.38 -3.38 -5.50
C ASP A 297 -7.71 -2.06 -5.10
N PRO A 298 -8.24 -0.90 -5.52
CA PRO A 298 -7.58 0.39 -5.31
C PRO A 298 -7.64 0.86 -3.84
N ALA A 299 -8.51 0.31 -2.99
CA ALA A 299 -8.64 0.70 -1.59
C ALA A 299 -7.88 -0.25 -0.65
N TYR A 300 -7.88 -1.56 -0.92
CA TYR A 300 -7.20 -2.55 -0.09
C TYR A 300 -5.75 -2.82 -0.47
N ALA A 301 -5.32 -2.37 -1.65
CA ALA A 301 -3.99 -2.65 -2.20
C ALA A 301 -3.69 -4.16 -2.36
N LEU A 302 -4.75 -4.99 -2.45
CA LEU A 302 -4.68 -6.44 -2.62
C LEU A 302 -5.34 -6.85 -3.96
N PRO A 303 -4.90 -7.97 -4.57
CA PRO A 303 -5.55 -8.54 -5.75
C PRO A 303 -7.07 -8.70 -5.55
N VAL A 304 -7.87 -8.40 -6.58
CA VAL A 304 -9.33 -8.40 -6.46
C VAL A 304 -9.89 -9.77 -6.07
N ASP A 305 -9.25 -10.87 -6.52
CA ASP A 305 -9.65 -12.23 -6.13
C ASP A 305 -9.37 -12.54 -4.65
N VAL A 306 -8.35 -11.91 -4.05
CA VAL A 306 -8.06 -11.98 -2.61
C VAL A 306 -9.12 -11.21 -1.83
N VAL A 307 -9.42 -9.97 -2.23
CA VAL A 307 -10.47 -9.16 -1.60
C VAL A 307 -11.84 -9.85 -1.70
N ASN A 308 -12.18 -10.40 -2.87
CA ASN A 308 -13.43 -11.13 -3.03
C ASN A 308 -13.52 -12.36 -2.13
N ARG A 309 -12.38 -13.02 -1.89
CA ARG A 309 -12.30 -14.16 -0.99
C ARG A 309 -12.55 -13.75 0.47
N LEU A 310 -12.03 -12.61 0.90
CA LEU A 310 -12.21 -12.09 2.26
C LEU A 310 -13.67 -11.75 2.58
N PHE A 311 -14.42 -11.21 1.61
CA PHE A 311 -15.75 -10.63 1.87
C PHE A 311 -16.93 -11.41 1.26
N PHE A 312 -16.71 -12.27 0.27
CA PHE A 312 -17.80 -12.90 -0.48
C PHE A 312 -17.72 -14.43 -0.56
N ARG A 313 -16.64 -15.09 -0.11
CA ARG A 313 -16.69 -16.54 0.08
C ARG A 313 -17.59 -16.86 1.28
N LYS A 314 -18.62 -17.66 1.01
CA LYS A 314 -19.48 -18.28 2.02
C LYS A 314 -18.81 -19.51 2.62
#